data_AF-A0A9X5CBP8-F1
#
_entry.id   AF-A0A9X5CBP8-F1
#
_cell.length_a   1.000
_cell.length_b   1.000
_cell.length_c   1.000
_cell.angle_alpha   90.00
_cell.angle_beta   90.00
_cell.angle_gamma   90.00
#
_symmetry.space_group_name_H-M   'P 1'
#
loop_
_entity.id
_entity.type
_entity.pdbx_description
1 polymer ?
#
loop_
_entity_poly.entity_id
_entity_poly.type
_entity_poly.pdbx_seq_one_letter_code
_entity_poly.pdbx_strand_id
1 'polypeptide(L)' 'MLNPKENEKLIDDYDYLSNAASARDCTGLIPFLPTSEEELEAYNDVYQFEPPVISAKKSKSDREQ' A
#
# COMPACT_ATOMS: atom_id res chain seq x y z
N MET A 1 -39.55 15.83 -12.34
CA MET A 1 -38.25 16.19 -11.73
C MET A 1 -38.39 15.93 -10.25
N LEU A 2 -37.48 15.18 -9.64
CA LEU A 2 -37.51 14.98 -8.19
C LEU A 2 -37.25 16.31 -7.49
N ASN A 3 -37.88 16.51 -6.33
CA ASN A 3 -37.54 17.67 -5.51
C ASN A 3 -36.14 17.47 -4.89
N PRO A 4 -35.40 18.55 -4.62
CA PRO A 4 -34.03 18.45 -4.10
C PRO A 4 -33.91 17.57 -2.84
N LYS A 5 -34.87 17.67 -1.93
CA LYS A 5 -34.91 16.89 -0.68
C LYS A 5 -35.15 15.39 -0.88
N GLU A 6 -35.90 15.04 -1.93
CA GLU A 6 -36.16 13.64 -2.28
C GLU A 6 -34.92 13.03 -2.93
N ASN A 7 -34.19 13.84 -3.72
CA ASN A 7 -32.92 13.44 -4.32
C ASN A 7 -31.83 13.24 -3.26
N GLU A 8 -31.73 14.13 -2.27
CA GLU A 8 -30.81 13.97 -1.12
C GLU A 8 -31.10 12.68 -0.34
N LYS A 9 -32.36 12.43 0.03
CA LYS A 9 -32.75 11.19 0.69
C LYS A 9 -32.36 9.94 -0.09
N LEU A 10 -32.58 9.96 -1.41
CA LEU A 10 -32.23 8.84 -2.26
C LEU A 10 -30.71 8.59 -2.24
N ILE A 11 -29.89 9.63 -2.28
CA ILE A 11 -28.44 9.52 -2.23
C ILE A 11 -27.99 8.94 -0.88
N ASP A 12 -28.52 9.46 0.23
CA ASP A 12 -28.18 9.00 1.59
C ASP A 12 -28.55 7.52 1.81
N ASP A 13 -29.71 7.08 1.31
CA ASP A 13 -30.17 5.68 1.42
C ASP A 13 -29.25 4.70 0.67
N TYR A 14 -28.51 5.17 -0.36
CA TYR A 14 -27.55 4.37 -1.14
C TYR A 14 -26.08 4.60 -0.75
N ASP A 15 -25.81 5.39 0.29
CA ASP A 15 -24.45 5.72 0.77
C ASP A 15 -23.90 4.74 1.84
N TYR A 16 -24.38 3.50 1.84
CA TYR A 16 -24.03 2.49 2.84
C TYR A 16 -22.56 2.03 2.79
N LEU A 17 -21.85 2.27 1.68
CA LEU A 17 -20.43 1.95 1.51
C LEU A 17 -19.50 3.08 1.94
N SER A 18 -19.99 4.30 2.19
CA SER A 18 -19.11 5.40 2.61
C SER A 18 -18.48 5.19 3.98
N ASN A 19 -19.08 4.33 4.82
CA ASN A 19 -18.50 3.85 6.07
C ASN A 19 -17.86 2.45 5.96
N ALA A 20 -17.80 1.84 4.77
CA ALA A 20 -17.15 0.53 4.60
C ALA A 20 -15.62 0.62 4.71
N ALA A 21 -15.04 1.81 4.50
CA ALA A 21 -13.64 2.08 4.79
C ALA A 21 -13.45 2.24 6.31
N SER A 22 -13.10 1.15 6.99
CA SER A 22 -12.71 1.20 8.39
C SER A 22 -11.29 1.78 8.51
N ALA A 23 -11.09 2.77 9.39
CA ALA A 23 -9.75 3.23 9.76
C ALA A 23 -8.87 2.12 10.39
N ARG A 24 -9.46 0.95 10.67
CA ARG A 24 -8.80 -0.23 11.23
C ARG A 24 -8.56 -1.33 10.19
N ASP A 25 -8.74 -1.06 8.90
CA ASP A 25 -8.31 -2.01 7.89
C ASP A 25 -6.80 -2.21 8.05
N CYS A 26 -6.40 -3.45 8.34
CA CYS A 26 -5.00 -3.83 8.47
C CYS A 26 -4.38 -3.84 7.06
N THR A 27 -4.07 -2.66 6.52
CA THR A 27 -3.52 -2.45 5.17
C THR A 27 -2.15 -3.09 4.95
N GLY A 28 -1.53 -3.62 6.01
CA GLY A 28 -0.16 -4.13 5.99
C GLY A 28 0.89 -3.03 5.80
N LEU A 29 0.48 -1.75 5.81
CA LEU A 29 1.39 -0.62 5.71
C LEU A 29 2.01 -0.32 7.08
N ILE A 30 3.33 -0.11 7.11
CA ILE A 30 4.03 0.34 8.31
C ILE A 30 3.54 1.78 8.62
N PRO A 31 2.98 2.04 9.81
CA PRO A 31 2.33 3.31 10.11
C PRO A 31 3.29 4.50 10.21
N PHE A 32 4.60 4.26 10.32
CA PHE A 32 5.64 5.27 10.41
C PHE A 32 6.90 4.81 9.66
N LEU A 33 7.75 5.76 9.30
CA LEU A 33 9.04 5.45 8.70
C LEU A 33 9.99 4.88 9.78
N PRO A 34 10.73 3.80 9.52
CA PRO A 34 11.72 3.29 10.47
C PRO A 34 12.67 4.39 10.91
N THR A 35 12.95 4.42 12.22
CA THR A 35 13.76 5.45 12.86
C THR A 35 15.25 5.12 12.85
N SER A 36 15.59 3.84 12.64
CA SER A 36 16.95 3.35 12.51
C SER A 36 17.04 2.20 11.50
N GLU A 37 18.26 1.87 11.10
CA GLU A 37 18.54 0.77 10.17
C GLU A 37 18.23 -0.60 10.82
N GLU A 38 18.47 -0.73 12.12
CA GLU A 38 18.17 -1.96 12.86
C GLU A 38 16.67 -2.24 12.92
N GLU A 39 15.86 -1.18 13.01
CA GLU A 39 14.41 -1.29 12.99
C GLU A 39 13.91 -1.74 11.60
N LEU A 40 14.51 -1.21 10.53
CA LEU A 40 14.21 -1.61 9.15
C LEU A 40 14.52 -3.11 8.91
N GLU A 41 15.69 -3.58 9.34
CA GLU A 41 16.09 -4.98 9.24
C GLU A 41 15.14 -5.90 10.03
N ALA A 42 14.81 -5.53 11.27
CA ALA A 42 13.87 -6.29 12.10
C ALA A 42 12.47 -6.38 11.47
N TYR A 43 12.02 -5.34 10.77
CA TYR A 43 10.76 -5.40 10.01
C TYR A 43 10.85 -6.35 8.82
N ASN A 44 11.98 -6.36 8.10
CA ASN A 44 12.21 -7.23 6.94
C ASN A 44 12.28 -8.72 7.35
N ASP A 45 12.83 -9.02 8.53
CA ASP A 45 12.91 -10.37 9.12
C ASP A 45 11.51 -10.98 9.38
N VAL A 46 10.54 -10.16 9.77
CA VAL A 46 9.16 -10.61 10.04
C VAL A 46 8.38 -10.75 8.73
N TYR A 47 8.60 -9.84 7.79
CA TYR A 47 7.92 -9.82 6.50
C TYR A 47 8.81 -9.19 5.41
N GLN A 48 9.13 -9.95 4.37
CA GLN A 48 9.90 -9.45 3.23
C GLN A 48 9.07 -8.47 2.39
N PHE A 49 9.15 -7.18 2.71
CA PHE A 49 8.50 -6.11 1.96
C PHE A 49 9.39 -5.56 0.83
N GLU A 50 10.71 -5.78 0.92
CA GLU A 50 11.65 -5.29 -0.09
C GLU A 50 11.66 -6.18 -1.35
N PRO A 51 11.84 -5.59 -2.55
CA PRO A 51 12.05 -6.36 -3.76
C PRO A 51 13.23 -7.32 -3.60
N PRO A 52 13.18 -8.52 -4.20
CA PRO A 52 14.30 -9.45 -4.16
C PRO A 52 15.56 -8.78 -4.73
N VAL A 53 16.67 -8.86 -4.00
CA VAL A 53 17.94 -8.29 -4.42
C VAL A 53 18.50 -9.11 -5.58
N ILE A 54 18.32 -8.60 -6.81
CA ILE A 54 18.91 -9.22 -8.00
C ILE A 54 20.37 -8.74 -8.07
N SER A 55 21.30 -9.60 -7.65
CA SER A 55 22.72 -9.35 -7.93
C SER A 55 22.90 -9.21 -9.44
N ALA A 56 23.37 -8.04 -9.88
CA ALA A 56 23.73 -7.85 -11.28
C ALA A 56 24.84 -8.86 -11.60
N LYS A 57 24.52 -9.90 -12.37
CA LYS A 57 25.54 -10.79 -12.93
C LYS A 57 26.49 -9.88 -13.69
N LYS A 58 27.74 -9.75 -13.21
CA LYS A 58 28.82 -9.12 -13.98
C LYS A 58 28.88 -9.88 -15.30
N SER A 59 28.39 -9.27 -16.38
CA SER A 59 28.69 -9.75 -17.72
C SER A 59 30.20 -9.67 -17.85
N LYS A 60 30.88 -10.82 -17.86
CA LYS A 60 32.26 -10.87 -18.31
C LYS A 60 32.28 -10.23 -19.69
N SER A 61 33.18 -9.27 -19.87
CA SER A 61 33.45 -8.61 -21.13
C SER A 61 33.89 -9.64 -22.16
N ASP A 62 32.95 -10.10 -22.99
CA ASP A 62 33.24 -10.80 -24.24
C ASP A 62 33.08 -9.79 -25.38
N ARG A 63 34.21 -9.54 -26.08
CA ARG A 63 34.53 -8.55 -27.15
C ARG A 63 35.34 -7.36 -26.63
N GLU A 64 36.49 -6.99 -27.17
CA GLU A 64 37.03 -7.23 -28.53
C GLU A 64 38.56 -6.96 -28.55
N GLN A 65 39.26 -7.78 -29.34
CA GLN A 65 40.58 -7.59 -29.98
C GLN A 65 41.86 -7.51 -29.12
#